data_AF-A0A1S4BC99-F1
#
_entry.id   AF-A0A1S4BC99-F1
#
_cell.length_a   1.000
_cell.length_b   1.000
_cell.length_c   1.000
_cell.angle_alpha   90.00
_cell.angle_beta   90.00
_cell.angle_gamma   90.00
#
_symmetry.space_group_name_H-M   'P 1'
#
loop_
_entity.id
_entity.type
_entity.pdbx_description
1 polymer ?
#
loop_
_entity_poly.entity_id
_entity_poly.type
_entity_poly.pdbx_seq_one_letter_code
_entity_poly.pdbx_strand_id
1 'polypeptide(L)'
;MFKCESEHMSDNLNIGQDVEELVSEDAFLRRARMYQEYMQLVPIPTQTHSSIPCTSWAGLAASIKKLYGQPLHYLTNLCIKQRDQMRIGADDEVDPLEMLIHPTKAESSIWLMEEVHRRTSSPHYLAKLWLADPMYHVYIDPIFPKLQNPSK
;
A
#
# COMPACT_ATOMS: atom_id res chain seq x y z
N MET A 1 52.43 -46.19 -14.10
CA MET A 1 51.41 -45.66 -15.02
C MET A 1 50.05 -45.94 -14.41
N PHE A 2 49.45 -44.98 -13.71
CA PHE A 2 48.02 -44.98 -13.39
C PHE A 2 47.50 -43.54 -13.50
N LYS A 3 46.30 -43.48 -14.06
CA LYS A 3 45.70 -42.44 -14.88
C LYS A 3 45.19 -41.29 -14.01
N CYS A 4 45.40 -40.06 -14.48
CA CYS A 4 44.72 -38.87 -14.00
C CYS A 4 43.28 -38.90 -14.52
N GLU A 5 42.29 -38.85 -13.64
CA GLU A 5 40.89 -38.58 -13.99
C GLU A 5 40.47 -37.33 -13.22
N SER A 6 40.42 -36.20 -13.94
CA SER A 6 39.80 -34.97 -13.48
C SER A 6 38.31 -35.03 -13.84
N GLU A 7 37.46 -35.18 -12.83
CA GLU A 7 36.01 -35.01 -12.99
C GLU A 7 35.71 -33.54 -13.31
N HIS A 8 35.19 -33.30 -14.51
CA HIS A 8 34.58 -32.03 -14.89
C HIS A 8 33.25 -31.88 -14.14
N MET A 9 33.25 -31.05 -13.10
CA MET A 9 32.01 -30.55 -12.48
C MET A 9 31.52 -29.37 -13.31
N SER A 10 30.56 -29.62 -14.19
CA SER A 10 29.88 -28.59 -14.97
C SER A 10 28.86 -27.87 -14.09
N ASP A 11 29.27 -26.78 -13.45
CA ASP A 11 28.38 -25.81 -12.82
C ASP A 11 27.65 -25.01 -13.91
N ASN A 12 26.55 -25.58 -14.42
CA ASN A 12 25.56 -24.81 -15.18
C ASN A 12 24.79 -23.90 -14.21
N LEU A 13 25.40 -22.79 -13.81
CA LEU A 13 24.72 -21.71 -13.10
C LEU A 13 23.56 -21.20 -13.97
N ASN A 14 22.36 -21.20 -13.40
CA ASN A 14 21.12 -20.72 -13.99
C ASN A 14 21.10 -19.18 -14.09
N ILE A 15 22.09 -18.61 -14.77
CA ILE A 15 22.36 -17.16 -14.84
C ILE A 15 21.18 -16.40 -15.45
N GLY A 16 20.40 -17.03 -16.34
CA GLY A 16 19.27 -16.39 -17.00
C GLY A 16 18.12 -16.03 -16.05
N GLN A 17 17.81 -16.92 -15.11
CA GLN A 17 16.70 -16.71 -14.16
C GLN A 17 17.07 -15.69 -13.09
N ASP A 18 18.30 -15.75 -12.57
CA ASP A 18 18.80 -14.77 -11.59
C ASP A 18 18.87 -13.36 -12.17
N VAL A 19 19.27 -13.20 -13.44
CA VAL A 19 19.34 -11.88 -14.07
C VAL A 19 17.95 -11.29 -14.32
N GLU A 20 16.98 -12.09 -14.73
CA GLU A 20 15.60 -11.64 -14.97
C GLU A 20 14.89 -11.24 -13.66
N GLU A 21 15.14 -12.00 -12.58
CA GLU A 21 14.64 -11.68 -11.24
C GLU A 21 15.24 -10.38 -10.70
N LEU A 22 16.56 -10.19 -10.83
CA LEU A 22 17.24 -8.93 -10.43
C LEU A 22 16.71 -7.71 -11.20
N VAL A 23 16.46 -7.84 -12.50
CA VAL A 23 15.89 -6.77 -13.33
C VAL A 23 14.45 -6.45 -12.90
N SER A 24 13.68 -7.47 -12.50
CA SER A 24 12.33 -7.30 -11.96
C SER A 24 12.34 -6.57 -10.62
N GLU A 25 13.19 -6.98 -9.67
CA GLU A 25 13.33 -6.35 -8.36
C GLU A 25 13.69 -4.87 -8.46
N ASP A 26 14.68 -4.53 -9.30
CA ASP A 26 15.08 -3.14 -9.54
C ASP A 26 13.94 -2.31 -10.14
N ALA A 27 13.14 -2.89 -11.04
CA ALA A 27 11.97 -2.23 -11.62
C ALA A 27 10.87 -1.98 -10.58
N PHE A 28 10.63 -2.91 -9.65
CA PHE A 28 9.70 -2.68 -8.53
C PHE A 28 10.23 -1.61 -7.57
N LEU A 29 11.52 -1.62 -7.23
CA LEU A 29 12.12 -0.63 -6.34
C LEU A 29 12.02 0.79 -6.90
N ARG A 30 12.28 0.97 -8.20
CA ARG A 30 12.14 2.28 -8.86
C ARG A 30 10.69 2.79 -8.80
N ARG A 31 9.72 1.93 -9.11
CA ARG A 31 8.29 2.28 -9.04
C ARG A 31 7.87 2.62 -7.61
N ALA A 32 8.28 1.82 -6.63
CA ALA A 32 7.96 2.04 -5.23
C ALA A 32 8.55 3.34 -4.69
N ARG A 33 9.76 3.70 -5.15
CA ARG A 33 10.39 4.98 -4.80
C ARG A 33 9.59 6.17 -5.33
N MET A 34 9.26 6.17 -6.62
CA MET A 34 8.45 7.23 -7.23
C MET A 34 7.08 7.37 -6.55
N TYR A 35 6.46 6.24 -6.23
CA TYR A 35 5.19 6.22 -5.51
C TYR A 35 5.31 6.82 -4.11
N GLN A 36 6.30 6.41 -3.32
CA GLN A 36 6.47 6.93 -1.96
C GLN A 36 6.79 8.42 -1.96
N GLU A 37 7.70 8.86 -2.84
CA GLU A 37 8.05 10.27 -3.02
C GLU A 37 6.81 11.10 -3.39
N TYR A 38 5.98 10.60 -4.30
CA TYR A 38 4.71 11.23 -4.64
C TYR A 38 3.75 11.32 -3.43
N MET A 39 3.53 10.20 -2.73
CA MET A 39 2.60 10.17 -1.59
C MET A 39 3.05 11.08 -0.44
N GLN A 40 4.35 11.33 -0.28
CA GLN A 40 4.90 12.30 0.68
C GLN A 40 4.54 13.75 0.36
N LEU A 41 4.32 14.08 -0.92
CA LEU A 41 3.92 15.43 -1.34
C LEU A 41 2.44 15.72 -1.10
N VAL A 42 1.62 14.69 -0.92
CA VAL A 42 0.18 14.86 -0.69
C VAL A 42 -0.07 15.27 0.77
N PRO A 43 -0.60 16.47 1.05
CA PRO A 43 -0.80 16.94 2.42
C PRO A 43 -1.93 16.21 3.13
N ILE A 44 -1.80 15.95 4.43
CA ILE A 44 -2.91 15.47 5.26
C ILE A 44 -3.90 16.63 5.47
N PRO A 45 -5.22 16.43 5.24
CA PRO A 45 -6.22 17.45 5.52
C PRO A 45 -6.19 17.90 6.99
N THR A 46 -6.23 19.21 7.23
CA THR A 46 -6.21 19.79 8.58
C THR A 46 -7.59 19.97 9.19
N GLN A 47 -8.63 19.95 8.36
CA GLN A 47 -10.03 19.99 8.78
C GLN A 47 -10.67 18.67 8.43
N THR A 48 -11.29 18.02 9.42
CA THR A 48 -12.06 16.79 9.22
C THR A 48 -13.56 17.08 9.15
N HIS A 49 -14.27 16.33 8.32
CA HIS A 49 -15.72 16.47 8.14
C HIS A 49 -16.44 15.45 9.03
N SER A 50 -17.15 15.92 10.05
CA SER A 50 -17.67 15.08 11.13
C SER A 50 -18.81 14.11 10.78
N SER A 51 -19.38 14.18 9.57
CA SER A 51 -20.65 13.50 9.24
C SER A 51 -20.60 12.53 8.06
N ILE A 52 -19.45 11.92 7.77
CA ILE A 52 -19.34 10.90 6.72
C ILE A 52 -20.01 9.61 7.22
N PRO A 53 -21.09 9.11 6.58
CA PRO A 53 -21.67 7.80 6.94
C PRO A 53 -20.62 6.70 6.79
N CYS A 54 -20.53 5.80 7.78
CA CYS A 54 -19.56 4.71 7.74
C CYS A 54 -20.22 3.36 8.01
N THR A 55 -20.63 2.66 6.94
CA THR A 55 -21.17 1.30 7.06
C THR A 55 -20.07 0.24 7.09
N SER A 56 -18.94 0.48 6.41
CA SER A 56 -17.73 -0.36 6.42
C SER A 56 -16.46 0.50 6.34
N TRP A 57 -15.29 -0.11 6.57
CA TRP A 57 -14.01 0.60 6.43
C TRP A 57 -13.76 0.98 4.97
N ALA A 58 -14.02 0.08 4.02
CA ALA A 58 -13.92 0.36 2.61
C ALA A 58 -14.88 1.47 2.15
N GLY A 59 -16.12 1.49 2.66
CA GLY A 59 -17.11 2.53 2.35
C GLY A 59 -16.69 3.90 2.88
N LEU A 60 -16.17 3.95 4.11
CA LEU A 60 -15.62 5.17 4.69
C LEU A 60 -14.41 5.66 3.89
N ALA A 61 -13.48 4.78 3.53
CA ALA A 61 -12.31 5.12 2.74
C ALA A 61 -12.68 5.66 1.35
N ALA A 62 -13.66 5.07 0.67
CA ALA A 62 -14.17 5.57 -0.60
C ALA A 62 -14.78 6.97 -0.45
N SER A 63 -15.51 7.21 0.65
CA SER A 63 -16.10 8.51 0.94
C SER A 63 -15.05 9.57 1.24
N ILE A 64 -14.00 9.23 2.01
CA ILE A 64 -12.85 10.09 2.27
C ILE A 64 -12.16 10.48 0.95
N LYS A 65 -11.81 9.50 0.11
CA LYS A 65 -11.16 9.77 -1.19
C LYS A 65 -11.97 10.74 -2.05
N LYS A 66 -13.30 10.53 -2.12
CA LYS A 66 -14.21 11.39 -2.88
C LYS A 66 -14.32 12.79 -2.28
N LEU A 67 -14.45 12.91 -0.96
CA LEU A 67 -14.70 14.17 -0.27
C LEU A 67 -13.46 15.07 -0.28
N TYR A 68 -12.29 14.50 0.03
CA TYR A 68 -11.04 15.25 0.12
C TYR A 68 -10.31 15.34 -1.22
N GLY A 69 -10.72 14.56 -2.23
CA GLY A 69 -10.08 14.55 -3.54
C GLY A 69 -8.62 14.08 -3.48
N GLN A 70 -8.28 13.21 -2.52
CA GLN A 70 -6.93 12.70 -2.31
C GLN A 70 -6.89 11.17 -2.36
N PRO A 71 -5.78 10.58 -2.83
CA PRO A 71 -5.54 9.15 -2.72
C PRO A 71 -5.27 8.76 -1.26
N LEU A 72 -5.54 7.50 -0.92
CA LEU A 72 -4.97 6.87 0.26
C LEU A 72 -3.75 6.03 -0.13
N HIS A 73 -2.83 5.87 0.81
CA HIS A 73 -1.63 5.09 0.61
C HIS A 73 -1.94 3.61 0.42
N TYR A 74 -1.09 2.90 -0.33
CA TYR A 74 -1.17 1.46 -0.62
C TYR A 74 -1.35 0.65 0.67
N LEU A 75 -0.50 0.91 1.67
CA LEU A 75 -0.58 0.25 2.98
C LEU A 75 -1.88 0.59 3.73
N THR A 76 -2.39 1.82 3.59
CA THR A 76 -3.67 2.21 4.20
C THR A 76 -4.83 1.46 3.57
N ASN A 77 -4.87 1.36 2.23
CA ASN A 77 -5.86 0.57 1.51
C ASN A 77 -5.80 -0.92 1.89
N LEU A 78 -4.60 -1.47 2.09
CA LEU A 78 -4.42 -2.83 2.57
C LEU A 78 -4.95 -3.03 4.00
N CYS A 79 -4.64 -2.11 4.92
CA CYS A 79 -5.16 -2.14 6.29
C CYS A 79 -6.69 -2.02 6.33
N ILE A 80 -7.29 -1.18 5.48
CA ILE A 80 -8.74 -1.04 5.36
C ILE A 80 -9.38 -2.37 4.95
N LYS A 81 -8.84 -3.03 3.91
CA LYS A 81 -9.30 -4.36 3.49
C LYS A 81 -9.22 -5.36 4.64
N GLN A 82 -8.10 -5.43 5.33
CA GLN A 82 -7.91 -6.35 6.45
C GLN A 82 -8.91 -6.09 7.58
N ARG A 83 -9.22 -4.83 7.89
CA ARG A 83 -10.21 -4.47 8.91
C ARG A 83 -11.63 -4.92 8.56
N ASP A 84 -12.04 -4.83 7.30
CA ASP A 84 -13.32 -5.39 6.89
C ASP A 84 -13.30 -6.93 6.94
N GLN A 85 -12.20 -7.57 6.53
CA GLN A 85 -12.07 -9.03 6.59
C GLN A 85 -12.10 -9.59 8.01
N MET A 86 -11.54 -8.87 8.99
CA MET A 86 -11.56 -9.29 10.41
C MET A 86 -12.96 -9.34 11.02
N ARG A 87 -13.96 -8.71 10.38
CA ARG A 87 -15.35 -8.74 10.85
C ARG A 87 -16.12 -9.97 10.40
N ILE A 88 -15.62 -10.71 9.41
CA ILE A 88 -16.28 -11.89 8.88
C ILE A 88 -16.31 -12.98 9.95
N GLY A 89 -17.50 -13.49 10.26
CA GLY A 89 -17.76 -14.50 11.28
C GLY A 89 -17.90 -13.96 12.71
N ALA A 90 -17.88 -12.64 12.90
CA ALA A 90 -18.15 -12.04 14.21
C ALA A 90 -19.66 -11.93 14.48
N ASP A 91 -20.06 -11.90 15.76
CA ASP A 91 -21.47 -11.76 16.14
C ASP A 91 -22.10 -10.45 15.62
N ASP A 92 -21.29 -9.40 15.45
CA ASP A 92 -21.64 -8.08 14.96
C ASP A 92 -21.24 -7.85 13.49
N GLU A 93 -21.02 -8.91 12.70
CA GLU A 93 -20.59 -8.82 11.29
C GLU A 93 -21.53 -7.93 10.46
N VAL A 94 -22.84 -8.05 10.68
CA VAL A 94 -23.89 -7.35 9.91
C VAL A 94 -24.15 -5.91 10.39
N ASP A 95 -23.61 -5.54 11.56
CA ASP A 95 -23.87 -4.22 12.12
C ASP A 95 -23.11 -3.14 11.31
N PRO A 96 -23.74 -2.01 10.99
CA PRO A 96 -23.02 -0.89 10.38
C PRO A 96 -21.83 -0.44 11.24
N LEU A 97 -20.68 -0.15 10.61
CA LEU A 97 -19.47 0.27 11.34
C LEU A 97 -19.73 1.48 12.26
N GLU A 98 -20.60 2.41 11.88
CA GLU A 98 -20.99 3.58 12.67
C GLU A 98 -21.71 3.25 13.99
N MET A 99 -22.30 2.05 14.11
CA MET A 99 -22.87 1.57 15.37
C MET A 99 -21.80 1.06 16.34
N LEU A 100 -20.66 0.62 15.82
CA LEU A 100 -19.54 0.08 16.60
C LEU A 100 -18.52 1.17 16.95
N ILE A 101 -18.24 2.07 16.01
CA ILE A 101 -17.24 3.12 16.13
C ILE A 101 -17.82 4.42 15.61
N HIS A 102 -17.80 5.46 16.44
CA HIS A 102 -18.25 6.80 16.05
C HIS A 102 -17.55 7.29 14.76
N PRO A 103 -18.28 7.78 13.74
CA PRO A 103 -17.71 8.13 12.43
C PRO A 103 -16.48 9.04 12.48
N THR A 104 -16.50 10.09 13.30
CA THR A 104 -15.34 10.98 13.49
C THR A 104 -14.10 10.25 14.01
N LYS A 105 -14.25 9.26 14.90
CA LYS A 105 -13.13 8.45 15.40
C LYS A 105 -12.62 7.50 14.30
N ALA A 106 -13.52 6.89 13.55
CA ALA A 106 -13.16 6.03 12.42
C ALA A 106 -12.36 6.81 11.36
N GLU A 107 -12.84 7.98 10.96
CA GLU A 107 -12.15 8.88 10.03
C GLU A 107 -10.78 9.31 10.57
N SER A 108 -10.73 9.76 11.83
CA SER A 108 -9.47 10.19 12.47
C SER A 108 -8.45 9.04 12.50
N SER A 109 -8.90 7.81 12.73
CA SER A 109 -8.03 6.63 12.73
C SER A 109 -7.41 6.35 11.36
N ILE A 110 -8.14 6.62 10.27
CA ILE A 110 -7.63 6.48 8.89
C ILE A 110 -6.58 7.57 8.64
N TRP A 111 -6.86 8.82 8.99
CA TRP A 111 -5.92 9.92 8.74
C TRP A 111 -4.62 9.80 9.53
N LEU A 112 -4.68 9.37 10.79
CA LEU A 112 -3.49 9.12 11.60
C LEU A 112 -2.62 8.02 10.99
N MET A 113 -3.24 6.92 10.53
CA MET A 113 -2.53 5.84 9.86
C MET A 113 -1.96 6.27 8.50
N GLU A 114 -2.74 7.04 7.73
CA GLU A 114 -2.32 7.60 6.45
C GLU A 114 -1.09 8.49 6.61
N GLU A 115 -1.05 9.34 7.63
CA GLU A 115 0.11 10.18 7.93
C GLU A 115 1.37 9.34 8.22
N VAL A 116 1.25 8.28 9.03
CA VAL A 116 2.34 7.34 9.28
C VAL A 116 2.83 6.72 7.98
N HIS A 117 1.92 6.20 7.15
CA HIS A 117 2.28 5.54 5.90
C HIS A 117 2.92 6.50 4.88
N ARG A 118 2.39 7.72 4.72
CA ARG A 118 2.99 8.72 3.83
C ARG A 118 4.38 9.13 4.31
N ARG A 119 4.61 9.28 5.62
CA ARG A 119 5.88 9.83 6.13
C ARG A 119 6.97 8.81 6.36
N THR A 120 6.63 7.56 6.69
CA THR A 120 7.60 6.62 7.27
C THR A 120 7.84 5.36 6.43
N SER A 121 7.02 5.09 5.41
CA SER A 121 7.15 3.87 4.63
C SER A 121 8.41 3.87 3.77
N SER A 122 9.15 2.76 3.81
CA SER A 122 10.34 2.56 2.97
C SER A 122 9.94 2.06 1.57
N PRO A 123 10.48 2.65 0.49
CA PRO A 123 10.31 2.13 -0.87
C PRO A 123 10.74 0.66 -1.02
N HIS A 124 11.79 0.23 -0.29
CA HIS A 124 12.25 -1.16 -0.34
C HIS A 124 11.21 -2.12 0.25
N TYR A 125 10.51 -1.69 1.30
CA TYR A 125 9.45 -2.50 1.90
C TYR A 125 8.26 -2.62 0.94
N LEU A 126 7.86 -1.51 0.30
CA LEU A 126 6.80 -1.53 -0.71
C LEU A 126 7.16 -2.41 -1.92
N ALA A 127 8.38 -2.30 -2.42
CA ALA A 127 8.86 -3.12 -3.54
C ALA A 127 8.76 -4.62 -3.22
N LYS A 128 9.17 -5.04 -2.01
CA LYS A 128 9.02 -6.44 -1.56
C LYS A 128 7.57 -6.89 -1.53
N LEU A 129 6.65 -6.05 -1.04
CA LEU A 129 5.22 -6.37 -1.03
C LEU A 129 4.65 -6.47 -2.44
N TRP A 130 5.04 -5.58 -3.35
CA TRP A 130 4.54 -5.57 -4.73
C TRP A 130 5.10 -6.72 -5.58
N LEU A 131 6.34 -7.13 -5.31
CA LEU A 131 6.92 -8.32 -5.93
C LEU A 131 6.16 -9.58 -5.51
N ALA A 132 5.74 -9.64 -4.25
CA ALA A 132 5.00 -10.79 -3.69
C ALA A 132 3.52 -10.86 -4.10
N ASP A 133 2.92 -9.75 -4.56
CA ASP A 133 1.51 -9.67 -4.93
C ASP A 133 1.33 -9.15 -6.37
N PRO A 134 1.04 -10.03 -7.36
CA PRO A 134 0.77 -9.62 -8.74
C PRO A 134 -0.38 -8.60 -8.88
N MET A 135 -1.31 -8.57 -7.92
CA MET A 135 -2.47 -7.71 -7.93
C MET A 135 -2.30 -6.42 -7.10
N TYR A 136 -1.08 -6.09 -6.64
CA TYR A 136 -0.81 -4.94 -5.77
C TYR A 136 -1.42 -3.61 -6.27
N HIS A 137 -1.51 -3.45 -7.59
CA HIS A 137 -2.01 -2.25 -8.25
C HIS A 137 -3.48 -1.93 -7.92
N VAL A 138 -4.30 -2.92 -7.51
CA VAL A 138 -5.69 -2.67 -7.09
C VAL A 138 -5.79 -1.84 -5.80
N TYR A 139 -4.69 -1.72 -5.05
CA TYR A 139 -4.61 -0.93 -3.83
C TYR A 139 -3.95 0.45 -4.05
N ILE A 140 -3.61 0.79 -5.29
CA ILE A 140 -3.08 2.11 -5.66
C ILE A 140 -4.21 2.94 -6.25
N ASP A 141 -4.56 4.04 -5.59
CA ASP A 141 -5.66 4.90 -6.02
C ASP A 141 -5.28 5.73 -7.26
N PRO A 142 -6.16 5.83 -8.27
CA PRO A 142 -5.93 6.65 -9.47
C PRO A 142 -6.32 8.14 -9.26
N ILE A 143 -6.15 8.67 -8.05
CA ILE A 143 -6.56 10.03 -7.67
C ILE A 143 -5.32 10.90 -7.56
N PHE A 144 -5.29 11.99 -8.32
CA PHE A 144 -4.17 12.93 -8.36
C PHE A 144 -4.63 14.32 -7.90
N PRO A 145 -4.37 14.71 -6.64
CA PRO A 145 -4.72 16.03 -6.17
C PRO A 145 -3.83 17.07 -6.83
N LYS A 146 -4.35 18.28 -7.01
CA LYS A 146 -3.52 19.42 -7.42
C LYS A 146 -2.57 19.76 -6.29
N LEU A 147 -1.30 19.42 -6.44
CA LEU A 147 -0.26 19.82 -5.50
C LEU A 147 -0.13 21.34 -5.56
N GLN A 148 -0.32 22.02 -4.43
CA GLN A 148 -0.03 23.45 -4.36
C GLN A 148 1.50 23.60 -4.47
N ASN A 149 1.97 24.35 -5.46
CA ASN A 149 3.38 24.71 -5.54
C ASN A 149 3.77 25.35 -4.20
N PRO A 150 4.88 24.94 -3.56
CA PRO A 150 5.41 25.73 -2.46
C PRO A 150 5.71 27.11 -3.04
N SER A 151 4.98 28.12 -2.57
CA SER A 151 5.28 29.53 -2.86
C SER A 151 6.77 29.74 -2.55
N LYS A 152 7.51 30.20 -3.56
CA LYS A 152 8.93 30.56 -3.47
C LYS A 152 9.19 31.58 -2.36
#